data_AF-A0A1I4PNT6-F1
#
_entry.id   AF-A0A1I4PNT6-F1
#
_cell.length_a   1.000
_cell.length_b   1.000
_cell.length_c   1.000
_cell.angle_alpha   90.00
_cell.angle_beta   90.00
_cell.angle_gamma   90.00
#
_symmetry.space_group_name_H-M   'P 1'
#
loop_
_entity.id
_entity.type
_entity.pdbx_description
1 polymer ?
#
loop_
_entity_poly.entity_id
_entity_poly.type
_entity_poly.pdbx_seq_one_letter_code
_entity_poly.pdbx_strand_id
1 'polypeptide(L)'
;MQKITGIKSVDFKVVAYGYGVVNWNGPTTLVGNDGKDQDNHTLPKLRGYSNLSGKIKEETGFRYKKQASDIDFKETPMYISQNCIRHHLFRDQAFDLHYAKDKNLLSVLTSITGLIRGYVVPASQCKRTSPLLLEDFVDQLGNGNFEQLSSSSSTEEIINADGTKDYKRGENSIFSKTTFGETEYLAYGSVSIEQLQFISLDKKFDRASMVIKDGEGEKIAQAVQDFIRSIDPSRNPKAVFHPNYVRAGTIFEEGEVGILLDNEAIDILVKETLRMIEELSIRQAKGYMYVDNLLVDYNDSNKMMRIKRNSAGINEEPKSPYAIYFYAK
;
A
#
# COMPACT_ATOMS: atom_id res chain seq x y z
N MET A 1 -24.99 21.58 16.67
CA MET A 1 -23.81 20.84 16.19
C MET A 1 -22.91 21.77 15.43
N GLN A 2 -21.67 21.96 15.86
CA GLN A 2 -20.70 22.76 15.13
C GLN A 2 -20.17 21.97 13.92
N LYS A 3 -19.96 22.64 12.79
CA LYS A 3 -19.36 22.02 11.61
C LYS A 3 -17.87 21.78 11.85
N ILE A 4 -17.37 20.62 11.43
CA ILE A 4 -15.94 20.32 11.43
C ILE A 4 -15.25 21.18 10.36
N THR A 5 -14.29 21.99 10.78
CA THR A 5 -13.49 22.92 9.96
C THR A 5 -11.99 22.60 10.11
N GLY A 6 -11.16 23.15 9.23
CA GLY A 6 -9.72 22.85 9.16
C GLY A 6 -9.38 21.78 8.13
N ILE A 7 -8.10 21.40 8.07
CA ILE A 7 -7.59 20.40 7.12
C ILE A 7 -8.12 19.00 7.48
N LYS A 8 -8.81 18.36 6.54
CA LYS A 8 -9.52 17.08 6.71
C LYS A 8 -8.71 15.90 6.21
N SER A 9 -7.96 16.12 5.13
CA SER A 9 -7.01 15.16 4.57
C SER A 9 -5.80 15.89 4.00
N VAL A 10 -4.69 15.18 3.94
CA VAL A 10 -3.52 15.61 3.18
C VAL A 10 -3.43 14.70 1.98
N ASP A 11 -3.93 15.21 0.86
CA ASP A 11 -3.96 14.49 -0.42
C ASP A 11 -2.61 14.71 -1.12
N PHE A 12 -2.15 13.75 -1.91
CA PHE A 12 -0.89 13.91 -2.64
C PHE A 12 -0.92 13.15 -3.97
N LYS A 13 -0.08 13.62 -4.91
CA LYS A 13 0.17 13.03 -6.21
C LYS A 13 1.64 12.65 -6.29
N VAL A 14 1.91 11.40 -6.66
CA VAL A 14 3.26 10.85 -6.79
C VAL A 14 3.56 10.64 -8.27
N VAL A 15 4.73 11.11 -8.70
CA VAL A 15 5.36 10.75 -9.97
C VAL A 15 6.63 9.97 -9.65
N ALA A 16 6.78 8.79 -10.25
CA ALA A 16 7.92 7.91 -10.02
C ALA A 16 8.46 7.36 -11.33
N TYR A 17 9.77 7.16 -11.40
CA TYR A 17 10.44 6.59 -12.57
C TYR A 17 11.08 5.25 -12.24
N GLY A 18 11.30 4.44 -13.26
CA GLY A 18 11.92 3.13 -13.07
C GLY A 18 12.27 2.42 -14.36
N TYR A 19 12.80 1.22 -14.21
CA TYR A 19 13.07 0.30 -15.31
C TYR A 19 12.72 -1.12 -14.91
N GLY A 20 12.03 -1.83 -15.80
CA GLY A 20 11.63 -3.21 -15.57
C GLY A 20 10.44 -3.36 -14.62
N VAL A 21 9.95 -4.60 -14.54
CA VAL A 21 8.83 -4.97 -13.67
C VAL A 21 9.34 -5.26 -12.26
N VAL A 22 8.91 -4.45 -11.28
CA VAL A 22 9.20 -4.69 -9.85
C VAL A 22 8.14 -5.53 -9.15
N ASN A 23 6.89 -5.56 -9.65
CA ASN A 23 5.78 -6.29 -9.04
C ASN A 23 5.08 -7.22 -10.05
N TRP A 24 5.45 -8.50 -9.99
CA TRP A 24 4.88 -9.55 -10.84
C TRP A 24 3.54 -10.06 -10.32
N ASN A 25 2.69 -10.55 -11.22
CA ASN A 25 1.46 -11.25 -10.87
C ASN A 25 1.72 -12.76 -10.71
N GLY A 26 2.36 -13.38 -11.71
CA GLY A 26 2.71 -14.79 -11.68
C GLY A 26 2.57 -15.49 -13.04
N PRO A 27 2.83 -16.80 -13.09
CA PRO A 27 2.60 -17.60 -14.29
C PRO A 27 1.11 -17.59 -14.66
N THR A 28 0.83 -17.40 -15.94
CA THR A 28 -0.53 -17.35 -16.49
C THR A 28 -0.58 -18.18 -17.75
N THR A 29 -1.54 -19.10 -17.85
CA THR A 29 -1.71 -19.86 -19.09
C THR A 29 -2.24 -18.97 -20.20
N LEU A 30 -1.51 -18.94 -21.31
CA LEU A 30 -1.82 -18.19 -22.54
C LEU A 30 -1.60 -19.08 -23.76
N VAL A 31 -2.11 -18.66 -24.91
CA VAL A 31 -1.87 -19.35 -26.18
C VAL A 31 -0.56 -18.83 -26.79
N GLY A 32 0.35 -19.74 -27.13
CA GLY A 32 1.56 -19.44 -27.88
C GLY A 32 1.28 -19.19 -29.37
N ASN A 33 2.29 -18.75 -30.11
CA ASN A 33 2.15 -18.49 -31.56
C ASN A 33 1.84 -19.75 -32.37
N ASP A 34 2.13 -20.94 -31.82
CA ASP A 34 1.81 -22.25 -32.38
C ASP A 34 0.36 -22.70 -32.10
N GLY A 35 -0.43 -21.87 -31.44
CA GLY A 35 -1.82 -22.17 -31.08
C GLY A 35 -1.96 -23.11 -29.89
N LYS A 36 -0.87 -23.46 -29.20
CA LYS A 36 -0.88 -24.33 -28.02
C LYS A 36 -0.85 -23.52 -26.74
N ASP A 37 -1.40 -24.09 -25.68
CA ASP A 37 -1.33 -23.50 -24.35
C ASP A 37 0.11 -23.52 -23.82
N GLN A 38 0.56 -22.41 -23.27
CA GLN A 38 1.82 -22.23 -22.56
C GLN A 38 1.54 -21.83 -21.10
N ASP A 39 1.93 -22.68 -20.16
CA ASP A 39 1.67 -22.49 -18.73
C ASP A 39 2.77 -21.70 -17.99
N ASN A 40 3.94 -21.54 -18.63
CA ASN A 40 5.13 -20.96 -18.04
C ASN A 40 5.39 -19.50 -18.48
N HIS A 41 4.39 -18.81 -19.01
CA HIS A 41 4.47 -17.37 -19.30
C HIS A 41 4.15 -16.55 -18.05
N THR A 42 5.09 -15.74 -17.55
CA THR A 42 4.85 -14.88 -16.38
C THR A 42 4.36 -13.50 -16.81
N LEU A 43 3.21 -13.06 -16.30
CA LEU A 43 2.69 -11.71 -16.50
C LEU A 43 2.98 -10.78 -15.32
N PRO A 44 3.25 -9.49 -15.58
CA PRO A 44 3.21 -8.46 -14.55
C PRO A 44 1.75 -8.19 -14.14
N LYS A 45 1.57 -7.32 -13.14
CA LYS A 45 0.22 -6.85 -12.81
C LYS A 45 -0.24 -5.85 -13.85
N LEU A 46 -1.29 -6.22 -14.59
CA LEU A 46 -1.91 -5.40 -15.62
C LEU A 46 -3.34 -5.04 -15.17
N ARG A 47 -3.68 -3.75 -15.17
CA ARG A 47 -4.98 -3.27 -14.70
C ARG A 47 -6.09 -3.82 -15.58
N GLY A 48 -7.09 -4.47 -14.99
CA GLY A 48 -8.27 -4.92 -15.74
C GLY A 48 -8.01 -6.04 -16.76
N TYR A 49 -6.80 -6.61 -16.78
CA TYR A 49 -6.46 -7.67 -17.70
C TYR A 49 -7.19 -8.98 -17.37
N SER A 50 -7.68 -9.64 -18.41
CA SER A 50 -8.16 -11.02 -18.37
C SER A 50 -7.44 -11.82 -19.44
N ASN A 51 -6.98 -13.02 -19.08
CA ASN A 51 -6.35 -13.95 -20.00
C ASN A 51 -7.36 -14.69 -20.90
N LEU A 52 -8.66 -14.39 -20.78
CA LEU A 52 -9.71 -14.99 -21.59
C LEU A 52 -10.07 -14.07 -22.77
N SER A 53 -10.28 -14.65 -23.94
CA SER A 53 -10.67 -13.95 -25.17
C SER A 53 -12.16 -13.63 -25.26
N GLY A 54 -12.97 -14.15 -24.34
CA GLY A 54 -14.44 -14.04 -24.37
C GLY A 54 -15.14 -15.07 -25.26
N LYS A 55 -14.41 -15.84 -26.08
CA LYS A 55 -14.98 -16.94 -26.87
C LYS A 55 -15.19 -18.18 -26.00
N ILE A 56 -16.34 -18.84 -26.17
CA ILE A 56 -16.70 -20.08 -25.46
C ILE A 56 -17.07 -21.13 -26.50
N LYS A 57 -16.56 -22.36 -26.34
CA LYS A 57 -17.00 -23.51 -27.13
C LYS A 57 -18.31 -24.05 -26.54
N GLU A 58 -19.43 -23.82 -27.22
CA GLU A 58 -20.79 -24.11 -26.73
C GLU A 58 -20.98 -25.55 -26.23
N GLU A 59 -20.37 -26.53 -26.90
CA GLU A 59 -20.50 -27.96 -26.55
C GLU A 59 -19.79 -28.37 -25.25
N THR A 60 -18.74 -27.64 -24.86
CA THR A 60 -17.83 -28.06 -23.77
C THR A 60 -17.71 -27.04 -22.65
N GLY A 61 -18.22 -25.82 -22.87
CA GLY A 61 -18.00 -24.67 -21.98
C GLY A 61 -16.55 -24.17 -21.96
N PHE A 62 -15.67 -24.70 -22.81
CA PHE A 62 -14.25 -24.31 -22.83
C PHE A 62 -14.11 -22.84 -23.22
N ARG A 63 -13.39 -22.06 -22.40
CA ARG A 63 -13.13 -20.63 -22.62
C ARG A 63 -11.77 -20.46 -23.27
N TYR A 64 -11.73 -19.83 -24.44
CA TYR A 64 -10.50 -19.61 -25.17
C TYR A 64 -9.63 -18.56 -24.48
N LYS A 65 -8.34 -18.85 -24.35
CA LYS A 65 -7.33 -17.96 -23.76
C LYS A 65 -6.79 -17.00 -24.83
N LYS A 66 -6.29 -15.84 -24.39
CA LYS A 66 -5.62 -14.87 -25.25
C LYS A 66 -4.21 -15.35 -25.63
N GLN A 67 -3.68 -14.79 -26.71
CA GLN A 67 -2.28 -14.99 -27.08
C GLN A 67 -1.37 -14.21 -26.13
N ALA A 68 -0.14 -14.71 -25.93
CA ALA A 68 0.82 -14.04 -25.04
C ALA A 68 1.24 -12.64 -25.52
N SER A 69 1.10 -12.35 -26.82
CA SER A 69 1.35 -11.04 -27.43
C SER A 69 0.12 -10.14 -27.55
N ASP A 70 -1.08 -10.63 -27.20
CA ASP A 70 -2.35 -9.91 -27.33
C ASP A 70 -2.65 -9.09 -26.07
N ILE A 71 -1.85 -8.05 -25.85
CA ILE A 71 -1.96 -7.15 -24.70
C ILE A 71 -1.85 -5.70 -25.17
N ASP A 72 -2.89 -4.91 -24.89
CA ASP A 72 -2.86 -3.46 -25.05
C ASP A 72 -2.53 -2.81 -23.70
N PHE A 73 -1.34 -2.21 -23.60
CA PHE A 73 -0.87 -1.54 -22.39
C PHE A 73 -1.51 -0.16 -22.16
N LYS A 74 -2.26 0.39 -23.11
CA LYS A 74 -3.07 1.59 -22.90
C LYS A 74 -4.39 1.26 -22.23
N GLU A 75 -5.02 0.15 -22.62
CA GLU A 75 -6.27 -0.33 -22.00
C GLU A 75 -6.01 -1.05 -20.67
N THR A 76 -4.93 -1.85 -20.63
CA THR A 76 -4.54 -2.66 -19.47
C THR A 76 -3.13 -2.31 -19.00
N PRO A 77 -2.88 -1.07 -18.53
CA PRO A 77 -1.55 -0.62 -18.16
C PRO A 77 -0.96 -1.44 -17.01
N MET A 78 0.37 -1.56 -17.03
CA MET A 78 1.10 -2.13 -15.91
C MET A 78 0.91 -1.26 -14.66
N TYR A 79 0.86 -1.89 -13.49
CA TYR A 79 0.87 -1.15 -12.25
C TYR A 79 1.63 -1.88 -11.13
N ILE A 80 2.17 -1.09 -10.19
CA ILE A 80 2.66 -1.62 -8.92
C ILE A 80 1.50 -1.55 -7.92
N SER A 81 1.15 -2.68 -7.32
CA SER A 81 0.03 -2.72 -6.40
C SER A 81 0.31 -1.94 -5.12
N GLN A 82 -0.70 -1.28 -4.56
CA GLN A 82 -0.62 -0.58 -3.28
C GLN A 82 -0.04 -1.45 -2.17
N ASN A 83 -0.29 -2.78 -2.19
CA ASN A 83 0.29 -3.70 -1.22
C ASN A 83 1.81 -3.81 -1.33
N CYS A 84 2.35 -3.80 -2.56
CA CYS A 84 3.79 -3.81 -2.79
C CYS A 84 4.42 -2.48 -2.37
N ILE A 85 3.77 -1.36 -2.68
CA ILE A 85 4.20 -0.02 -2.24
C ILE A 85 4.25 0.05 -0.72
N ARG A 86 3.16 -0.33 -0.04
CA ARG A 86 3.09 -0.36 1.44
C ARG A 86 4.13 -1.29 2.04
N HIS A 87 4.40 -2.44 1.43
CA HIS A 87 5.45 -3.33 1.92
C HIS A 87 6.82 -2.64 1.91
N HIS A 88 7.17 -1.92 0.84
CA HIS A 88 8.45 -1.24 0.73
C HIS A 88 8.53 0.04 1.59
N LEU A 89 7.43 0.79 1.74
CA LEU A 89 7.37 1.92 2.67
C LEU A 89 7.66 1.52 4.12
N PHE A 90 7.23 0.33 4.52
CA PHE A 90 7.40 -0.17 5.89
C PHE A 90 8.29 -1.42 5.95
N ARG A 91 9.28 -1.50 5.06
CA ARG A 91 10.08 -2.72 4.85
C ARG A 91 10.84 -3.14 6.10
N ASP A 92 11.37 -2.18 6.84
CA ASP A 92 12.17 -2.43 8.05
C ASP A 92 11.37 -3.16 9.14
N GLN A 93 10.04 -2.99 9.13
CA GLN A 93 9.10 -3.56 10.10
C GLN A 93 8.18 -4.60 9.46
N ALA A 94 8.60 -5.22 8.34
CA ALA A 94 7.76 -6.16 7.60
C ALA A 94 7.39 -7.40 8.43
N PHE A 95 8.27 -7.84 9.33
CA PHE A 95 8.10 -9.08 10.11
C PHE A 95 7.67 -8.87 11.56
N ASP A 96 7.77 -7.65 12.09
CA ASP A 96 7.50 -7.36 13.51
C ASP A 96 6.07 -7.69 13.94
N LEU A 97 5.10 -7.50 13.04
CA LEU A 97 3.69 -7.80 13.31
C LEU A 97 3.43 -9.28 13.60
N HIS A 98 4.23 -10.20 13.08
CA HIS A 98 4.08 -11.64 13.37
C HIS A 98 4.41 -11.97 14.82
N TYR A 99 5.21 -11.13 15.48
CA TYR A 99 5.58 -11.27 16.88
C TYR A 99 4.72 -10.42 17.83
N ALA A 100 3.77 -9.64 17.29
CA ALA A 100 2.84 -8.84 18.06
C ALA A 100 1.87 -9.72 18.85
N LYS A 101 1.87 -9.54 20.17
CA LYS A 101 1.02 -10.17 21.17
C LYS A 101 0.53 -9.09 22.12
N ASP A 102 -0.46 -9.42 22.94
CA ASP A 102 -1.07 -8.45 23.86
C ASP A 102 -0.06 -7.79 24.82
N LYS A 103 1.02 -8.51 25.18
CA LYS A 103 2.05 -8.03 26.10
C LYS A 103 3.03 -7.01 25.49
N ASN A 104 3.25 -7.02 24.18
CA ASN A 104 4.21 -6.15 23.49
C ASN A 104 3.54 -5.17 22.51
N LEU A 105 2.21 -5.07 22.55
CA LEU A 105 1.42 -4.25 21.64
C LEU A 105 1.70 -2.74 21.79
N LEU A 106 2.21 -2.30 22.95
CA LEU A 106 2.67 -0.93 23.16
C LEU A 106 3.81 -0.55 22.22
N SER A 107 4.78 -1.45 22.01
CA SER A 107 5.90 -1.22 21.08
C SER A 107 5.42 -1.13 19.63
N VAL A 108 4.37 -1.88 19.28
CA VAL A 108 3.76 -1.78 17.94
C VAL A 108 3.03 -0.45 17.80
N LEU A 109 2.25 -0.04 18.81
CA LEU A 109 1.49 1.22 18.78
C LEU A 109 2.42 2.45 18.72
N THR A 110 3.53 2.41 19.44
CA THR A 110 4.57 3.47 19.49
C THR A 110 5.59 3.31 18.35
N SER A 111 5.10 3.09 17.14
CA SER A 111 5.92 2.95 15.93
C SER A 111 5.23 3.56 14.72
N ILE A 112 6.00 3.79 13.64
CA ILE A 112 5.44 4.25 12.37
C ILE A 112 4.45 3.24 11.77
N THR A 113 4.69 1.94 11.98
CA THR A 113 3.74 0.89 11.62
C THR A 113 2.43 1.01 12.41
N GLY A 114 2.51 1.25 13.72
CA GLY A 114 1.35 1.47 14.58
C GLY A 114 0.51 2.67 14.18
N LEU A 115 1.18 3.82 13.95
CA LEU A 115 0.49 5.09 13.75
C LEU A 115 0.03 5.31 12.29
N ILE A 116 0.81 4.84 11.30
CA ILE A 116 0.55 5.10 9.86
C ILE A 116 0.15 3.84 9.10
N ARG A 117 0.90 2.74 9.20
CA ARG A 117 0.62 1.52 8.40
C ARG A 117 -0.67 0.82 8.83
N GLY A 118 -1.02 0.92 10.10
CA GLY A 118 -2.09 0.12 10.70
C GLY A 118 -1.67 -1.33 10.92
N TYR A 119 -2.42 -2.02 11.76
CA TYR A 119 -2.13 -3.41 12.13
C TYR A 119 -3.39 -4.15 12.56
N VAL A 120 -3.29 -5.47 12.56
CA VAL A 120 -4.29 -6.39 13.12
C VAL A 120 -3.54 -7.42 13.94
N VAL A 121 -3.97 -7.67 15.17
CA VAL A 121 -3.47 -8.74 16.03
C VAL A 121 -4.49 -9.88 16.00
N PRO A 122 -4.21 -11.01 15.30
CA PRO A 122 -5.21 -12.06 15.12
C PRO A 122 -5.72 -12.66 16.43
N ALA A 123 -4.85 -12.80 17.44
CA ALA A 123 -5.19 -13.44 18.71
C ALA A 123 -6.18 -12.64 19.56
N SER A 124 -6.04 -11.31 19.62
CA SER A 124 -6.86 -10.44 20.47
C SER A 124 -7.85 -9.56 19.72
N GLN A 125 -7.88 -9.69 18.39
CA GLN A 125 -8.72 -8.88 17.49
C GLN A 125 -8.47 -7.37 17.59
N CYS A 126 -7.41 -6.95 18.29
CA CYS A 126 -6.99 -5.56 18.36
C CYS A 126 -6.55 -5.12 16.97
N LYS A 127 -6.99 -3.95 16.54
CA LYS A 127 -6.70 -3.43 15.21
C LYS A 127 -6.65 -1.93 15.20
N ARG A 128 -5.87 -1.41 14.27
CA ARG A 128 -5.82 0.02 13.95
C ARG A 128 -5.85 0.18 12.44
N THR A 129 -6.86 0.88 11.95
CA THR A 129 -6.99 1.22 10.52
C THR A 129 -5.87 2.18 10.13
N SER A 130 -5.26 1.94 8.97
CA SER A 130 -4.27 2.86 8.41
C SER A 130 -4.91 4.18 8.01
N PRO A 131 -4.40 5.33 8.49
CA PRO A 131 -4.81 6.64 7.97
C PRO A 131 -4.30 6.91 6.54
N LEU A 132 -3.33 6.12 6.04
CA LEU A 132 -2.73 6.30 4.72
C LEU A 132 -3.46 5.47 3.67
N LEU A 133 -4.08 6.16 2.71
CA LEU A 133 -4.64 5.59 1.49
C LEU A 133 -3.65 5.81 0.34
N LEU A 134 -3.42 4.77 -0.45
CA LEU A 134 -2.60 4.82 -1.67
C LEU A 134 -3.35 4.14 -2.80
N GLU A 135 -3.44 4.82 -3.94
CA GLU A 135 -3.79 4.17 -5.19
C GLU A 135 -2.62 3.30 -5.67
N ASP A 136 -2.91 2.45 -6.65
CA ASP A 136 -1.89 1.72 -7.36
C ASP A 136 -1.05 2.68 -8.23
N PHE A 137 0.23 2.37 -8.38
CA PHE A 137 1.15 3.15 -9.21
C PHE A 137 1.03 2.66 -10.64
N VAL A 138 0.34 3.42 -11.49
CA VAL A 138 -0.02 3.02 -12.86
C VAL A 138 1.01 3.57 -13.83
N ASP A 139 1.59 2.70 -14.65
CA ASP A 139 2.53 3.09 -15.71
C ASP A 139 1.82 3.93 -16.78
N GLN A 140 2.52 4.97 -17.24
CA GLN A 140 2.05 5.92 -18.25
C GLN A 140 2.68 5.67 -19.63
N LEU A 141 3.81 4.95 -19.69
CA LEU A 141 4.57 4.80 -20.94
C LEU A 141 4.11 3.58 -21.75
N GLY A 142 3.81 2.46 -21.10
CA GLY A 142 3.35 1.24 -21.78
C GLY A 142 4.45 0.55 -22.60
N ASN A 143 5.71 0.71 -22.21
CA ASN A 143 6.89 0.14 -22.89
C ASN A 143 7.06 -1.38 -22.61
N GLY A 144 5.98 -2.13 -22.75
CA GLY A 144 5.94 -3.57 -22.51
C GLY A 144 6.14 -4.38 -23.79
N ASN A 145 6.75 -5.56 -23.68
CA ASN A 145 6.83 -6.52 -24.78
C ASN A 145 6.88 -7.96 -24.28
N PHE A 146 6.58 -8.90 -25.17
CA PHE A 146 6.88 -10.31 -24.96
C PHE A 146 8.38 -10.54 -25.03
N GLU A 147 8.94 -11.24 -24.06
CA GLU A 147 10.36 -11.61 -24.01
C GLU A 147 10.52 -13.11 -23.78
N GLN A 148 11.26 -13.75 -24.69
CA GLN A 148 11.64 -15.15 -24.57
C GLN A 148 12.93 -15.24 -23.76
N LEU A 149 12.90 -16.02 -22.69
CA LEU A 149 14.02 -16.25 -21.80
C LEU A 149 14.39 -17.74 -21.83
N SER A 150 15.62 -18.03 -21.41
CA SER A 150 16.06 -19.40 -21.30
C SER A 150 17.12 -19.59 -20.21
N SER A 151 17.12 -20.76 -19.61
CA SER A 151 18.12 -21.19 -18.64
C SER A 151 19.27 -21.87 -19.37
N SER A 152 20.50 -21.42 -19.10
CA SER A 152 21.72 -21.95 -19.71
C SER A 152 22.15 -23.31 -19.14
N SER A 153 21.63 -23.70 -17.97
CA SER A 153 22.12 -24.83 -17.16
C SER A 153 21.19 -26.03 -17.07
N SER A 154 20.03 -26.01 -17.73
CA SER A 154 19.06 -27.12 -17.67
C SER A 154 19.34 -28.13 -18.78
N THR A 155 20.26 -29.06 -18.50
CA THR A 155 20.51 -30.26 -19.31
C THR A 155 19.90 -31.47 -18.60
N GLU A 156 19.10 -32.24 -19.33
CA GLU A 156 18.54 -33.52 -18.89
C GLU A 156 19.33 -34.65 -19.57
N GLU A 157 19.77 -35.63 -18.78
CA GLU A 157 20.40 -36.85 -19.30
C GLU A 157 19.34 -37.72 -19.96
N ILE A 158 19.61 -38.12 -21.21
CA ILE A 158 18.84 -39.11 -21.96
C ILE A 158 19.69 -40.36 -22.06
N ILE A 159 19.08 -41.51 -21.81
CA ILE A 159 19.68 -42.81 -22.10
C ILE A 159 19.10 -43.28 -23.45
N ASN A 160 19.95 -43.38 -24.46
CA ASN A 160 19.59 -43.89 -25.78
C ASN A 160 19.37 -45.41 -25.73
N ALA A 161 18.69 -45.95 -26.76
CA ALA A 161 18.36 -47.38 -26.84
C ALA A 161 19.59 -48.31 -26.87
N ASP A 162 20.76 -47.79 -27.24
CA ASP A 162 22.05 -48.48 -27.23
C ASP A 162 22.81 -48.36 -25.89
N GLY A 163 22.21 -47.74 -24.88
CA GLY A 163 22.80 -47.52 -23.56
C GLY A 163 23.77 -46.33 -23.49
N THR A 164 23.92 -45.54 -24.57
CA THR A 164 24.72 -44.32 -24.55
C THR A 164 23.98 -43.19 -23.83
N LYS A 165 24.75 -42.34 -23.14
CA LYS A 165 24.23 -41.17 -22.42
C LYS A 165 24.38 -39.94 -23.28
N ASP A 166 23.26 -39.30 -23.61
CA ASP A 166 23.19 -38.00 -24.26
C ASP A 166 22.60 -36.96 -23.32
N TYR A 167 22.75 -35.68 -23.64
CA TYR A 167 22.17 -34.59 -22.85
C TYR A 167 21.28 -33.73 -23.75
N LYS A 168 19.97 -33.68 -23.47
CA LYS A 168 19.06 -32.69 -24.10
C LYS A 168 18.93 -31.47 -23.21
N ARG A 169 18.53 -30.35 -23.83
CA ARG A 169 18.00 -29.23 -23.07
C ARG A 169 16.69 -29.66 -22.42
N GLY A 170 16.56 -29.46 -21.11
CA GLY A 170 15.35 -29.87 -20.39
C GLY A 170 14.10 -29.15 -20.91
N GLU A 171 12.94 -29.78 -20.81
CA GLU A 171 11.69 -29.27 -21.42
C GLU A 171 11.25 -27.92 -20.81
N ASN A 172 11.65 -27.63 -19.57
CA ASN A 172 11.41 -26.35 -18.87
C ASN A 172 12.57 -25.34 -18.99
N SER A 173 13.49 -25.55 -19.92
CA SER A 173 14.65 -24.69 -20.13
C SER A 173 14.32 -23.34 -20.78
N ILE A 174 13.18 -23.25 -21.45
CA ILE A 174 12.71 -22.09 -22.20
C ILE A 174 11.41 -21.62 -21.55
N PHE A 175 11.37 -20.35 -21.15
CA PHE A 175 10.21 -19.72 -20.51
C PHE A 175 10.06 -18.31 -21.04
N SER A 176 8.89 -17.71 -20.88
CA SER A 176 8.63 -16.37 -21.41
C SER A 176 8.01 -15.46 -20.36
N LYS A 177 8.17 -14.16 -20.56
CA LYS A 177 7.58 -13.13 -19.70
C LYS A 177 7.11 -11.96 -20.53
N THR A 178 6.14 -11.22 -20.01
CA THR A 178 5.89 -9.87 -20.49
C THR A 178 6.74 -8.91 -19.65
N THR A 179 7.78 -8.34 -20.25
CA THR A 179 8.74 -7.44 -19.58
C THR A 179 8.50 -6.00 -20.02
N PHE A 180 9.13 -5.06 -19.30
CA PHE A 180 8.99 -3.63 -19.52
C PHE A 180 10.38 -2.98 -19.53
N GLY A 181 10.56 -1.97 -20.37
CA GLY A 181 11.74 -1.11 -20.37
C GLY A 181 11.63 0.01 -19.33
N GLU A 182 11.83 1.26 -19.78
CA GLU A 182 11.59 2.46 -18.99
C GLU A 182 10.11 2.60 -18.61
N THR A 183 9.87 3.06 -17.39
CA THR A 183 8.52 3.17 -16.79
C THR A 183 8.36 4.53 -16.10
N GLU A 184 7.17 5.10 -16.20
CA GLU A 184 6.75 6.32 -15.48
C GLU A 184 5.44 6.01 -14.79
N TYR A 185 5.42 6.07 -13.46
CA TYR A 185 4.24 5.76 -12.67
C TYR A 185 3.58 7.02 -12.15
N LEU A 186 2.25 7.01 -12.20
CA LEU A 186 1.42 8.00 -11.55
C LEU A 186 0.52 7.36 -10.49
N ALA A 187 0.49 7.95 -9.30
CA ALA A 187 -0.41 7.55 -8.22
C ALA A 187 -0.94 8.76 -7.45
N TYR A 188 -2.05 8.54 -6.76
CA TYR A 188 -2.60 9.48 -5.77
C TYR A 188 -2.72 8.78 -4.41
N GLY A 189 -2.67 9.56 -3.34
CA GLY A 189 -2.92 9.08 -2.00
C GLY A 189 -3.47 10.16 -1.09
N SER A 190 -3.84 9.76 0.11
CA SER A 190 -4.41 10.66 1.11
C SER A 190 -4.09 10.17 2.51
N VAL A 191 -3.70 11.09 3.39
CA VAL A 191 -3.64 10.88 4.84
C VAL A 191 -4.91 11.41 5.48
N SER A 192 -5.71 10.52 6.07
CA SER A 192 -6.95 10.87 6.78
C SER A 192 -6.66 11.39 8.17
N ILE A 193 -6.99 12.67 8.43
CA ILE A 193 -6.73 13.30 9.73
C ILE A 193 -7.63 12.71 10.83
N GLU A 194 -8.87 12.33 10.50
CA GLU A 194 -9.77 11.67 11.45
C GLU A 194 -9.20 10.35 11.97
N GLN A 195 -8.64 9.52 11.08
CA GLN A 195 -8.07 8.22 11.46
C GLN A 195 -6.68 8.36 12.10
N LEU A 196 -5.92 9.38 11.71
CA LEU A 196 -4.58 9.64 12.25
C LEU A 196 -4.66 10.16 13.68
N GLN A 197 -5.50 11.18 13.93
CA GLN A 197 -5.51 11.92 15.19
C GLN A 197 -6.00 11.13 16.39
N PHE A 198 -6.86 10.13 16.18
CA PHE A 198 -7.53 9.42 17.26
C PHE A 198 -7.08 7.96 17.35
N ILE A 199 -6.78 7.53 18.57
CA ILE A 199 -6.37 6.17 18.90
C ILE A 199 -7.38 5.61 19.89
N SER A 200 -8.30 4.77 19.39
CA SER A 200 -9.26 4.07 20.25
C SER A 200 -8.57 2.99 21.07
N LEU A 201 -8.84 2.98 22.37
CA LEU A 201 -8.40 1.97 23.34
C LEU A 201 -9.60 1.18 23.90
N ASP A 202 -10.77 1.32 23.27
CA ASP A 202 -12.04 0.78 23.73
C ASP A 202 -12.57 -0.30 22.76
N LYS A 203 -13.20 -1.33 23.32
CA LYS A 203 -13.87 -2.38 22.55
C LYS A 203 -15.28 -1.99 22.11
N LYS A 204 -15.87 -0.92 22.66
CA LYS A 204 -17.26 -0.50 22.42
C LYS A 204 -17.64 -0.46 20.93
N PHE A 205 -16.73 -0.01 20.07
CA PHE A 205 -16.98 0.14 18.63
C PHE A 205 -16.11 -0.79 17.76
N ASP A 206 -15.62 -1.90 18.32
CA ASP A 206 -14.77 -2.86 17.62
C ASP A 206 -13.53 -2.21 16.98
N ARG A 207 -12.95 -1.19 17.62
CA ARG A 207 -11.79 -0.43 17.12
C ARG A 207 -10.63 -0.32 18.12
N ALA A 208 -10.65 -1.17 19.15
CA ALA A 208 -9.59 -1.23 20.16
C ALA A 208 -8.23 -1.44 19.50
N SER A 209 -7.36 -0.42 19.58
CA SER A 209 -5.97 -0.51 19.13
C SER A 209 -5.17 -1.42 20.06
N MET A 210 -5.52 -1.42 21.35
CA MET A 210 -5.02 -2.35 22.36
C MET A 210 -6.01 -2.44 23.53
N VAL A 211 -5.93 -3.52 24.30
CA VAL A 211 -6.69 -3.66 25.55
C VAL A 211 -5.87 -3.10 26.69
N ILE A 212 -6.47 -2.19 27.46
CA ILE A 212 -5.80 -1.50 28.57
C ILE A 212 -6.49 -1.82 29.90
N LYS A 213 -5.76 -1.68 30.99
CA LYS A 213 -6.32 -1.66 32.36
C LYS A 213 -6.50 -0.24 32.86
N ASP A 214 -7.27 -0.08 33.94
CA ASP A 214 -7.45 1.21 34.61
C ASP A 214 -6.11 1.81 35.02
N GLY A 215 -5.89 3.08 34.63
CA GLY A 215 -4.65 3.82 34.91
C GLY A 215 -3.48 3.57 33.94
N GLU A 216 -3.63 2.71 32.93
CA GLU A 216 -2.59 2.51 31.90
C GLU A 216 -2.67 3.54 30.76
N GLY A 217 -3.84 4.16 30.56
CA GLY A 217 -4.10 5.10 29.45
C GLY A 217 -3.10 6.26 29.36
N GLU A 218 -2.81 6.93 30.48
CA GLU A 218 -1.85 8.03 30.54
C GLU A 218 -0.42 7.59 30.19
N LYS A 219 -0.02 6.39 30.62
CA LYS A 219 1.31 5.85 30.31
C LYS A 219 1.45 5.56 28.82
N ILE A 220 0.38 5.07 28.19
CA ILE A 220 0.34 4.79 26.75
C ILE A 220 0.39 6.12 25.98
N ALA A 221 -0.38 7.12 26.42
CA ALA A 221 -0.36 8.45 25.82
C ALA A 221 1.03 9.09 25.88
N GLN A 222 1.70 9.01 27.04
CA GLN A 222 3.08 9.48 27.18
C GLN A 222 4.03 8.73 26.24
N ALA A 223 3.93 7.41 26.13
CA ALA A 223 4.80 6.62 25.24
C ALA A 223 4.57 6.96 23.75
N VAL A 224 3.32 7.23 23.35
CA VAL A 224 2.99 7.72 21.99
C VAL A 224 3.58 9.11 21.78
N GLN A 225 3.46 10.00 22.76
CA GLN A 225 4.04 11.34 22.69
C GLN A 225 5.57 11.31 22.55
N ASP A 226 6.23 10.47 23.35
CA ASP A 226 7.69 10.31 23.34
C ASP A 226 8.19 9.77 22.00
N PHE A 227 7.45 8.82 21.39
CA PHE A 227 7.75 8.33 20.05
C PHE A 227 7.59 9.45 19.00
N ILE A 228 6.49 10.19 19.01
CA ILE A 228 6.27 11.26 18.02
C ILE A 228 7.34 12.36 18.17
N ARG A 229 7.73 12.69 19.42
CA ARG A 229 8.81 13.63 19.70
C ARG A 229 10.18 13.11 19.25
N SER A 230 10.42 11.81 19.21
CA SER A 230 11.69 11.27 18.73
C SER A 230 11.86 11.40 17.21
N ILE A 231 10.75 11.52 16.46
CA ILE A 231 10.76 11.82 15.02
C ILE A 231 11.22 13.26 14.77
N ASP A 232 10.71 14.23 15.55
CA ASP A 232 11.12 15.63 15.49
C ASP A 232 11.36 16.21 16.90
N PRO A 233 12.62 16.15 17.41
CA PRO A 233 12.95 16.62 18.75
C PRO A 233 12.80 18.13 18.96
N SER A 234 12.69 18.91 17.89
CA SER A 234 12.55 20.37 17.97
C SER A 234 11.16 20.84 18.38
N ARG A 235 10.19 19.92 18.39
CA ARG A 235 8.76 20.16 18.55
C ARG A 235 8.21 19.57 19.85
N ASN A 236 7.02 20.01 20.26
CA ASN A 236 6.40 19.60 21.51
C ASN A 236 5.01 18.96 21.29
N PRO A 237 4.95 17.81 20.59
CA PRO A 237 3.69 17.12 20.33
C PRO A 237 2.99 16.73 21.63
N LYS A 238 1.65 16.67 21.59
CA LYS A 238 0.83 16.17 22.70
C LYS A 238 -0.05 15.02 22.29
N ALA A 239 -0.07 14.00 23.13
CA ALA A 239 -1.02 12.89 23.06
C ALA A 239 -1.79 12.85 24.38
N VAL A 240 -3.09 13.13 24.33
CA VAL A 240 -3.93 13.29 25.53
C VAL A 240 -4.90 12.13 25.67
N PHE A 241 -4.75 11.37 26.74
CA PHE A 241 -5.69 10.33 27.12
C PHE A 241 -6.99 10.94 27.66
N HIS A 242 -8.14 10.34 27.34
CA HIS A 242 -9.40 10.63 28.00
C HIS A 242 -10.25 9.35 28.10
N PRO A 243 -10.97 9.12 29.22
CA PRO A 243 -11.88 7.99 29.36
C PRO A 243 -13.10 8.07 28.44
N ASN A 244 -13.37 9.22 27.84
CA ASN A 244 -14.55 9.41 27.01
C ASN A 244 -14.33 10.49 25.93
N TYR A 245 -13.88 10.08 24.75
CA TYR A 245 -13.84 10.95 23.57
C TYR A 245 -15.07 10.73 22.71
N VAL A 246 -15.79 11.81 22.43
CA VAL A 246 -17.00 11.81 21.59
C VAL A 246 -16.66 12.40 20.22
N ARG A 247 -17.11 11.73 19.16
CA ARG A 247 -16.94 12.24 17.79
C ARG A 247 -17.85 13.44 17.56
N ALA A 248 -17.27 14.56 17.12
CA ALA A 248 -18.01 15.76 16.73
C ALA A 248 -19.03 15.44 15.62
N GLY A 249 -20.26 15.90 15.79
CA GLY A 249 -21.32 15.72 14.80
C GLY A 249 -22.18 14.46 14.97
N THR A 250 -21.97 13.65 16.03
CA THR A 250 -22.88 12.56 16.36
C THR A 250 -24.13 13.08 17.08
N ILE A 251 -25.24 12.33 16.95
CA ILE A 251 -26.52 12.64 17.61
C ILE A 251 -26.52 12.07 19.04
N PHE A 252 -26.02 10.85 19.18
CA PHE A 252 -25.83 10.17 20.45
C PHE A 252 -24.38 10.43 20.84
N GLU A 253 -24.18 11.23 21.89
CA GLU A 253 -22.86 11.64 22.41
C GLU A 253 -22.16 10.50 23.17
N GLU A 254 -22.25 9.29 22.62
CA GLU A 254 -21.53 8.11 23.06
C GLU A 254 -20.07 8.23 22.63
N GLY A 255 -19.17 8.19 23.61
CA GLY A 255 -17.75 8.23 23.37
C GLY A 255 -17.07 6.89 23.63
N GLU A 256 -15.77 6.90 23.38
CA GLU A 256 -14.86 5.76 23.59
C GLU A 256 -13.60 6.24 24.33
N VAL A 257 -13.04 5.33 25.13
CA VAL A 257 -11.73 5.54 25.76
C VAL A 257 -10.66 5.63 24.67
N GLY A 258 -9.79 6.64 24.73
CA GLY A 258 -8.75 6.77 23.71
C GLY A 258 -7.75 7.88 23.96
N ILE A 259 -6.90 8.09 22.95
CA ILE A 259 -5.87 9.12 22.93
C ILE A 259 -6.12 10.02 21.72
N LEU A 260 -6.09 11.33 21.94
CA LEU A 260 -6.19 12.34 20.89
C LEU A 260 -4.84 13.04 20.72
N LEU A 261 -4.38 13.10 19.48
CA LEU A 261 -3.17 13.81 19.08
C LEU A 261 -3.49 15.28 18.79
N ASP A 262 -2.60 16.18 19.21
CA ASP A 262 -2.72 17.60 18.89
C ASP A 262 -2.23 17.94 17.48
N ASN A 263 -2.36 19.21 17.09
CA ASN A 263 -2.00 19.68 15.75
C ASN A 263 -0.53 19.42 15.41
N GLU A 264 0.35 19.57 16.40
CA GLU A 264 1.79 19.41 16.26
C GLU A 264 2.17 17.94 16.07
N ALA A 265 1.58 17.02 16.85
CA ALA A 265 1.73 15.58 16.67
C ALA A 265 1.24 15.11 15.29
N ILE A 266 0.09 15.63 14.82
CA ILE A 266 -0.45 15.31 13.49
C ILE A 266 0.51 15.79 12.40
N ASP A 267 1.01 17.03 12.48
CA ASP A 267 1.92 17.60 11.47
C ASP A 267 3.22 16.79 11.36
N ILE A 268 3.81 16.37 12.48
CA ILE A 268 5.03 15.54 12.50
C ILE A 268 4.78 14.22 11.76
N LEU A 269 3.68 13.53 12.07
CA LEU A 269 3.34 12.25 11.45
C LEU A 269 3.01 12.38 9.96
N VAL A 270 2.33 13.46 9.57
CA VAL A 270 2.06 13.77 8.15
C VAL A 270 3.37 14.01 7.41
N LYS A 271 4.25 14.87 7.92
CA LYS A 271 5.53 15.21 7.28
C LYS A 271 6.44 13.99 7.16
N GLU A 272 6.52 13.17 8.21
CA GLU A 272 7.29 11.93 8.17
C GLU A 272 6.73 10.96 7.12
N THR A 273 5.40 10.83 7.03
CA THR A 273 4.77 9.99 6.00
C THR A 273 5.08 10.49 4.59
N LEU A 274 5.03 11.81 4.37
CA LEU A 274 5.35 12.40 3.07
C LEU A 274 6.83 12.21 2.72
N ARG A 275 7.74 12.39 3.69
CA ARG A 275 9.18 12.14 3.53
C ARG A 275 9.46 10.68 3.14
N MET A 276 8.82 9.72 3.81
CA MET A 276 8.94 8.29 3.47
C MET A 276 8.46 7.98 2.05
N ILE A 277 7.43 8.69 1.57
CA ILE A 277 6.92 8.55 0.20
C ILE A 277 7.90 9.18 -0.81
N GLU A 278 8.42 10.36 -0.50
CA GLU A 278 9.41 11.06 -1.33
C GLU A 278 10.71 10.26 -1.49
N GLU A 279 11.16 9.60 -0.43
CA GLU A 279 12.36 8.76 -0.42
C GLU A 279 12.11 7.32 -0.90
N LEU A 280 10.87 6.97 -1.26
CA LEU A 280 10.51 5.60 -1.62
C LEU A 280 11.30 5.14 -2.85
N SER A 281 12.04 4.05 -2.66
CA SER A 281 12.67 3.31 -3.76
C SER A 281 12.43 1.81 -3.62
N ILE A 282 12.20 1.15 -4.74
CA ILE A 282 11.96 -0.29 -4.82
C ILE A 282 13.02 -0.89 -5.72
N ARG A 283 13.76 -1.87 -5.20
CA ARG A 283 14.65 -2.73 -5.99
C ARG A 283 14.20 -4.18 -5.81
N GLN A 284 13.55 -4.73 -6.82
CA GLN A 284 12.94 -6.05 -6.76
C GLN A 284 12.84 -6.67 -8.15
N ALA A 285 12.92 -8.00 -8.23
CA ALA A 285 12.72 -8.76 -9.48
C ALA A 285 13.61 -8.31 -10.65
N LYS A 286 14.82 -7.81 -10.35
CA LYS A 286 15.79 -7.22 -11.28
C LYS A 286 15.35 -5.92 -11.98
N GLY A 287 14.25 -5.32 -11.53
CA GLY A 287 13.86 -3.96 -11.89
C GLY A 287 14.04 -2.99 -10.72
N TYR A 288 13.79 -1.71 -10.98
CA TYR A 288 13.75 -0.69 -9.94
C TYR A 288 12.70 0.39 -10.23
N MET A 289 12.30 1.09 -9.17
CA MET A 289 11.50 2.31 -9.22
C MET A 289 11.95 3.25 -8.09
N TYR A 290 11.91 4.56 -8.31
CA TYR A 290 12.08 5.58 -7.29
C TYR A 290 11.09 6.72 -7.50
N VAL A 291 10.61 7.32 -6.41
CA VAL A 291 9.79 8.53 -6.46
C VAL A 291 10.67 9.72 -6.84
N ASP A 292 10.18 10.53 -7.78
CA ASP A 292 10.88 11.67 -8.34
C ASP A 292 10.25 12.99 -7.91
N ASN A 293 8.91 13.04 -7.90
CA ASN A 293 8.18 14.24 -7.52
C ASN A 293 6.94 13.88 -6.69
N LEU A 294 6.71 14.68 -5.64
CA LEU A 294 5.57 14.58 -4.74
C LEU A 294 4.89 15.95 -4.65
N LEU A 295 3.67 16.03 -5.18
CA LEU A 295 2.83 17.21 -5.06
C LEU A 295 1.79 17.00 -3.95
N VAL A 296 1.68 17.96 -3.03
CA VAL A 296 0.86 17.82 -1.81
C VAL A 296 -0.28 18.84 -1.82
N ASP A 297 -1.44 18.44 -1.29
CA ASP A 297 -2.61 19.28 -1.08
C ASP A 297 -3.17 19.10 0.33
N TYR A 298 -3.00 20.12 1.16
CA TYR A 298 -3.64 20.24 2.47
C TYR A 298 -5.12 20.61 2.28
N ASN A 299 -5.97 19.59 2.20
CA ASN A 299 -7.37 19.70 1.80
C ASN A 299 -8.29 20.00 2.99
N ASP A 300 -8.78 21.23 3.03
CA ASP A 300 -9.76 21.77 3.98
C ASP A 300 -11.21 21.67 3.47
N SER A 301 -11.40 21.26 2.20
CA SER A 301 -12.71 21.15 1.58
C SER A 301 -13.45 19.88 2.01
N ASN A 302 -14.76 19.82 1.74
CA ASN A 302 -15.56 18.64 2.05
C ASN A 302 -15.33 17.46 1.08
N LYS A 303 -14.75 17.71 -0.09
CA LYS A 303 -14.58 16.69 -1.13
C LYS A 303 -13.11 16.30 -1.19
N MET A 304 -12.81 15.07 -0.82
CA MET A 304 -11.47 14.48 -0.91
C MET A 304 -10.92 14.52 -2.35
N MET A 305 -9.61 14.34 -2.49
CA MET A 305 -8.91 14.28 -3.77
C MET A 305 -9.17 15.52 -4.62
N ARG A 306 -9.02 16.71 -4.02
CA ARG A 306 -9.09 17.98 -4.76
C ARG A 306 -7.98 18.04 -5.81
N ILE A 307 -6.77 17.62 -5.44
CA ILE A 307 -5.61 17.46 -6.33
C ILE A 307 -5.88 16.66 -7.61
N LYS A 308 -6.78 15.67 -7.59
CA LYS A 308 -7.12 14.84 -8.76
C LYS A 308 -8.12 15.50 -9.71
N ARG A 309 -8.95 16.42 -9.20
CA ARG A 309 -10.04 17.06 -9.95
C ARG A 309 -9.72 18.49 -10.39
N ASN A 310 -8.94 19.21 -9.60
CA ASN A 310 -8.57 20.60 -9.87
C ASN A 310 -7.19 20.88 -9.25
N SER A 311 -6.14 20.76 -10.05
CA SER A 311 -4.76 21.01 -9.64
C SER A 311 -4.46 22.49 -9.34
N ALA A 312 -5.22 23.44 -9.88
CA ALA A 312 -4.98 24.87 -9.65
C ALA A 312 -5.48 25.36 -8.27
N GLY A 313 -6.34 24.59 -7.61
CA GLY A 313 -6.94 24.95 -6.33
C GLY A 313 -6.30 24.30 -5.11
N ILE A 314 -5.12 23.69 -5.27
CA ILE A 314 -4.43 22.98 -4.18
C ILE A 314 -3.74 23.95 -3.22
N ASN A 315 -3.52 23.49 -2.00
CA ASN A 315 -2.71 24.18 -1.01
C ASN A 315 -1.49 23.32 -0.68
N GLU A 316 -0.32 23.68 -1.20
CA GLU A 316 0.93 22.96 -0.96
C GLU A 316 1.44 23.12 0.48
N GLU A 317 1.00 24.16 1.18
CA GLU A 317 1.31 24.42 2.58
C GLU A 317 0.04 24.43 3.46
N PRO A 318 0.15 24.06 4.74
CA PRO A 318 -0.97 24.09 5.67
C PRO A 318 -1.38 25.53 6.00
N LYS A 319 -2.41 26.05 5.32
CA LYS A 319 -2.95 27.40 5.55
C LYS A 319 -3.88 27.52 6.77
N SER A 320 -4.23 26.41 7.39
CA SER A 320 -5.10 26.36 8.57
C SER A 320 -4.73 25.17 9.46
N PRO A 321 -5.17 25.15 10.73
CA PRO A 321 -4.99 23.98 11.57
C PRO A 321 -5.70 22.74 11.00
N TYR A 322 -5.17 21.56 11.31
CA TYR A 322 -5.90 20.30 11.14
C TYR A 322 -7.27 20.30 11.84
N ALA A 323 -8.22 19.63 11.20
CA ALA A 323 -9.57 19.46 11.73
C ALA A 323 -9.58 18.58 12.98
N ILE A 324 -10.34 19.02 13.99
CA ILE A 324 -10.56 18.27 15.24
C ILE A 324 -11.88 17.53 15.12
N TYR A 325 -11.83 16.20 15.17
CA TYR A 325 -12.99 15.32 15.00
C TYR A 325 -13.54 14.80 16.33
N PHE A 326 -12.81 14.94 17.42
CA PHE A 326 -13.17 14.40 18.74
C PHE A 326 -13.02 15.44 19.83
N TYR A 327 -13.89 15.38 20.83
CA TYR A 327 -13.81 16.21 22.03
C TYR A 327 -13.99 15.35 23.29
N ALA A 328 -13.30 15.73 24.35
CA ALA A 328 -13.44 15.10 25.65
C ALA A 328 -14.77 15.52 26.30
N LYS A 329 -15.47 14.57 26.92
CA LYS A 329 -16.72 14.83 27.64
C LYS A 329 -16.77 14.16 29.00
#